data_AF-A0A2W6A558-F1
#
_entry.id   AF-A0A2W6A558-F1
#
_cell.length_a   1.000
_cell.length_b   1.000
_cell.length_c   1.000
_cell.angle_alpha   90.00
_cell.angle_beta   90.00
_cell.angle_gamma   90.00
#
_symmetry.space_group_name_H-M   'P 1'
#
loop_
_entity.id
_entity.type
_entity.pdbx_description
1 polymer ?
#
loop_
_entity_poly.entity_id
_entity_poly.type
_entity_poly.pdbx_seq_one_letter_code
_entity_poly.pdbx_strand_id
1 'polypeptide(L)' 'MRFPFTFMGFLSLGLGIWIMLYFLIRRPDGPVSGGIEVAMAFLMIAFGSWVVWRRLTGREGM' A
#
# COMPACT_ATOMS: atom_id res chain seq x y z
N MET A 1 9.24 21.67 2.44
CA MET A 1 7.91 21.06 2.17
C MET A 1 8.09 19.55 1.92
N ARG A 2 8.03 18.71 2.96
CA ARG A 2 8.16 17.22 2.87
C ARG A 2 6.79 16.51 2.90
N PHE A 3 5.73 17.31 2.80
CA PHE A 3 4.33 16.95 3.00
C PHE A 3 3.73 15.99 1.95
N PRO A 4 4.16 15.93 0.66
CA PRO A 4 3.52 15.02 -0.29
C PRO A 4 3.95 13.55 -0.10
N PHE A 5 5.22 13.29 0.21
CA PHE A 5 5.77 11.93 0.11
C PHE A 5 5.33 11.01 1.25
N THR A 6 5.19 11.54 2.48
CA THR A 6 4.70 10.75 3.62
C THR A 6 3.20 10.48 3.48
N PHE A 7 2.45 11.48 3.02
CA PHE A 7 1.02 11.35 2.73
C PHE A 7 0.76 10.32 1.61
N MET A 8 1.57 10.33 0.54
CA MET A 8 1.52 9.30 -0.52
C MET A 8 1.77 7.89 0.02
N GLY A 9 2.71 7.72 0.97
CA GLY A 9 2.96 6.42 1.61
C GLY A 9 1.76 5.90 2.40
N PHE A 10 1.11 6.76 3.19
CA PHE A 10 -0.11 6.40 3.93
C PHE A 10 -1.31 6.14 3.00
N LEU A 11 -1.48 6.93 1.94
CA LEU A 11 -2.51 6.68 0.92
C LEU A 11 -2.29 5.34 0.22
N SER A 12 -1.04 5.02 -0.16
CA SER A 12 -0.68 3.75 -0.77
C SER A 12 -1.00 2.57 0.15
N LEU A 13 -0.67 2.68 1.45
CA LEU A 13 -1.04 1.69 2.46
C LEU A 13 -2.55 1.52 2.60
N GLY A 14 -3.27 2.63 2.76
CA GLY A 14 -4.72 2.62 2.94
C GLY A 14 -5.43 2.00 1.74
N LEU A 15 -5.03 2.36 0.52
CA LEU A 15 -5.59 1.81 -0.71
C LEU A 15 -5.24 0.33 -0.89
N GLY A 16 -3.99 -0.07 -0.63
CA GLY A 16 -3.59 -1.46 -0.72
C GLY A 16 -4.35 -2.37 0.26
N ILE A 17 -4.51 -1.92 1.52
CA ILE A 17 -5.29 -2.62 2.55
C ILE A 17 -6.77 -2.69 2.15
N TRP A 18 -7.34 -1.58 1.71
CA TRP A 18 -8.73 -1.51 1.28
C TRP A 18 -9.03 -2.46 0.13
N ILE A 19 -8.14 -2.50 -0.88
CA ILE A 19 -8.27 -3.39 -2.03
C ILE A 19 -8.21 -4.85 -1.60
N MET A 20 -7.28 -5.23 -0.72
CA MET A 20 -7.24 -6.58 -0.17
C MET A 20 -8.53 -6.95 0.57
N LEU A 21 -9.04 -6.05 1.42
CA LEU A 21 -10.32 -6.25 2.12
C LEU A 21 -11.50 -6.36 1.15
N TYR A 22 -11.53 -5.53 0.12
CA TYR A 22 -12.57 -5.55 -0.90
C TYR A 22 -12.62 -6.91 -1.61
N PHE A 23 -11.47 -7.46 -2.02
CA PHE A 23 -11.43 -8.78 -2.65
C PHE A 23 -11.74 -9.93 -1.70
N LEU A 24 -11.37 -9.79 -0.43
CA LEU A 24 -11.74 -10.74 0.61
C LEU A 24 -13.27 -10.84 0.77
N ILE A 25 -13.97 -9.72 0.61
CA ILE A 25 -15.44 -9.63 0.79
C ILE A 25 -16.20 -9.92 -0.51
N ARG A 26 -15.80 -9.34 -1.64
CA ARG A 26 -16.59 -9.35 -2.90
C ARG A 26 -16.21 -10.46 -3.89
N ARG A 27 -15.12 -11.20 -3.65
CA ARG A 27 -14.47 -12.12 -4.60
C ARG A 27 -14.03 -11.40 -5.89
N PRO A 28 -12.92 -11.82 -6.52
CA PRO A 28 -12.46 -11.21 -7.76
C PRO A 28 -13.40 -11.52 -8.93
N ASP A 29 -13.63 -10.52 -9.79
CA ASP A 29 -14.52 -10.59 -10.96
C ASP A 29 -14.05 -11.61 -12.02
N GLY A 30 -12.77 -12.02 -11.98
CA GLY A 30 -12.22 -13.09 -12.81
C GLY A 30 -10.77 -13.46 -12.42
N PRO A 31 -10.27 -14.64 -12.84
CA PRO A 31 -8.98 -15.16 -12.39
C PRO A 31 -7.76 -14.31 -12.82
N VAL A 32 -7.81 -13.69 -14.00
CA VAL A 32 -6.72 -12.81 -14.48
C VAL A 32 -6.78 -11.43 -13.81
N SER A 33 -7.98 -10.83 -13.74
CA SER A 33 -8.18 -9.53 -13.05
C SER A 33 -7.77 -9.63 -11.58
N GLY A 34 -8.27 -10.66 -10.89
CA GLY A 34 -7.97 -10.91 -9.48
C GLY A 34 -6.48 -11.10 -9.19
N GLY A 35 -5.74 -11.76 -10.09
CA GLY A 35 -4.30 -11.94 -9.95
C GLY A 35 -3.53 -10.61 -10.01
N ILE A 36 -3.87 -9.76 -10.99
CA ILE A 36 -3.24 -8.43 -11.17
C ILE A 36 -3.60 -7.52 -10.00
N GLU A 37 -4.85 -7.54 -9.58
CA GLU A 37 -5.38 -6.74 -8.49
C GLU A 37 -4.72 -7.07 -7.14
N VAL A 38 -4.58 -8.36 -6.82
CA VAL A 38 -3.88 -8.81 -5.60
C VAL A 38 -2.39 -8.47 -5.64
N ALA A 39 -1.75 -8.66 -6.80
CA ALA A 39 -0.34 -8.28 -6.97
C ALA A 39 -0.13 -6.77 -6.77
N MET A 40 -1.01 -5.94 -7.33
CA MET A 40 -0.97 -4.49 -7.14
C MET A 40 -1.25 -4.07 -5.71
N ALA A 41 -2.23 -4.69 -5.04
CA ALA A 41 -2.52 -4.42 -3.63
C ALA A 41 -1.30 -4.74 -2.76
N PHE A 42 -0.64 -5.86 -3.02
CA PHE A 42 0.59 -6.24 -2.33
C PHE A 42 1.71 -5.22 -2.56
N LEU A 43 1.93 -4.79 -3.81
CA LEU A 43 2.92 -3.76 -4.14
C LEU A 43 2.63 -2.43 -3.44
N MET A 44 1.36 -2.01 -3.39
CA MET A 44 0.93 -0.79 -2.71
C MET A 44 1.19 -0.84 -1.20
N ILE A 45 0.92 -1.98 -0.57
CA ILE A 45 1.19 -2.20 0.86
C ILE A 45 2.70 -2.21 1.12
N ALA A 46 3.47 -2.97 0.32
CA ALA A 46 4.91 -3.08 0.48
C ALA A 46 5.60 -1.71 0.28
N PHE A 47 5.21 -0.97 -0.75
CA PHE A 47 5.75 0.36 -1.03
C PHE A 47 5.40 1.35 0.07
N GLY A 48 4.12 1.44 0.46
CA GLY A 48 3.71 2.37 1.51
C GLY A 48 4.32 2.02 2.87
N SER A 49 4.45 0.72 3.20
CA SER A 49 5.17 0.24 4.39
C SER A 49 6.63 0.68 4.38
N TRP A 50 7.32 0.51 3.25
CA TRP A 50 8.71 0.90 3.09
C TRP A 50 8.90 2.42 3.25
N VAL A 51 8.01 3.23 2.68
CA VAL A 51 8.05 4.69 2.83
C VAL A 51 7.87 5.10 4.28
N VAL A 52 6.90 4.51 5.00
CA VAL A 52 6.68 4.78 6.42
C VAL A 52 7.89 4.34 7.25
N TRP A 53 8.41 3.13 7.01
CA TRP A 53 9.57 2.59 7.70
C TRP A 53 10.81 3.48 7.53
N ARG A 54 11.16 3.84 6.30
CA ARG A 54 12.28 4.76 5.99
C ARG A 54 12.12 6.10 6.69
N ARG A 55 10.89 6.54 6.91
CA ARG A 55 10.61 7.80 7.59
C ARG A 55 10.81 7.71 9.10
N LEU A 56 10.42 6.59 9.71
CA LEU A 56 10.61 6.33 11.14
C LEU A 56 12.10 6.16 11.46
N THR A 57 12.79 5.26 10.74
CA THR A 57 14.23 5.02 10.96
C THR A 57 15.09 6.22 10.56
N GLY A 58 14.70 6.98 9.53
CA GLY A 58 15.39 8.22 9.15
C GLY A 58 15.22 9.38 10.15
N ARG A 59 14.43 9.21 11.23
CA ARG A 59 14.35 10.16 12.36
C ARG A 59 15.24 9.76 13.53
N GLU A 60 15.69 8.51 13.60
CA GLU A 60 16.47 7.96 14.72
C GLU A 60 17.99 8.16 14.54
N GLY A 61 18.44 8.60 13.37
CA GLY A 61 19.86 8.85 13.06
C GLY A 61 20.33 10.30 13.21
N MET A 62 19.65 11.14 14.01
CA MET A 62 20.11 12.50 14.38
C MET A 62 20.53 12.54 15.83
#